data_AF-A0A815IYA4-F1
#
_entry.id   AF-A0A815IYA4-F1
#
_cell.length_a   1.000
_cell.length_b   1.000
_cell.length_c   1.000
_cell.angle_alpha   90.00
_cell.angle_beta   90.00
_cell.angle_gamma   90.00
#
_symmetry.space_group_name_H-M   'P 1'
#
loop_
_entity.id
_entity.type
_entity.pdbx_description
1 polymer ?
#
loop_
_entity_poly.entity_id
_entity_poly.type
_entity_poly.pdbx_seq_one_letter_code
_entity_poly.pdbx_strand_id
1 'polypeptide(L)'
;MYKCYKALMELKRELTPIESLDYYQCLIMLNKYTISEKELPKLLSDGRIRTDEIWYLLARAQRKCKKYSNNYRERINNDNYSKAKRSVQIAIQVNPANEKVIKEQTIISKLIERKSREKITLEHNIEHRRRADDCESYNILSIDGGGIRGIMAAIWLRELERKTKRTCSSMFQMMAGTSTGAIIAAGLSAPNINHLTKPAHDTSKLVQLYKTCGKHIFIKKPRHPLNPCRSSLSLAPKYSSDGKQNLFEYYFGKTLLYECLTDIVIPVVRSGDTYTHLFTRNDDLYSTCLVDVLMATTAAPTYFKPHCLNGINYIDGGVQMNNPTMAAYTKAIEYGYKKEEIFVLSLGTGDYIEDSLVANEHPHIIYYMRHHDHVVKVLLDSQQHNVDYQMSILMDDNNYYRWQVWFEESIELDRYEPHIVDKLEDIAYEYWEEMEVHDNNRLNRLITRLKDE
;
A
#
# COMPACT_ATOMS: atom_id res chain seq x y z
N MET A 1 23.36 0.43 -42.23
CA MET A 1 23.14 -0.92 -41.63
C MET A 1 23.45 -2.07 -42.60
N TYR A 2 22.68 -2.29 -43.68
CA TYR A 2 22.97 -3.38 -44.65
C TYR A 2 24.38 -3.27 -45.26
N LYS A 3 24.81 -2.05 -45.60
CA LYS A 3 26.19 -1.78 -46.07
C LYS A 3 27.27 -2.11 -45.03
N CYS A 4 27.03 -1.80 -43.75
CA CYS A 4 27.96 -2.13 -42.65
C CYS A 4 28.02 -3.65 -42.41
N TYR A 5 26.87 -4.33 -42.47
CA TYR A 5 26.80 -5.80 -42.36
C TYR A 5 27.53 -6.50 -43.51
N LYS A 6 27.35 -6.01 -44.74
CA LYS A 6 28.05 -6.54 -45.91
C LYS A 6 29.57 -6.33 -45.80
N ALA A 7 30.00 -5.13 -45.40
CA ALA A 7 31.42 -4.83 -45.17
C ALA A 7 32.03 -5.70 -44.04
N LEU A 8 31.28 -5.92 -42.96
CA LEU A 8 31.68 -6.84 -41.89
C LEU A 8 31.80 -8.29 -42.42
N MET A 9 30.79 -8.79 -43.14
CA MET A 9 30.85 -10.16 -43.69
C MET A 9 31.99 -10.39 -44.67
N GLU A 10 32.42 -9.35 -45.39
CA GLU A 10 33.60 -9.37 -46.26
C GLU A 10 34.91 -9.45 -45.44
N LEU A 11 34.99 -8.77 -44.29
CA LEU A 11 36.12 -8.81 -43.34
C LEU A 11 36.33 -10.17 -42.64
N LYS A 12 35.31 -11.04 -42.57
CA LYS A 12 35.35 -12.33 -41.85
C LYS A 12 36.54 -13.25 -42.22
N ARG A 13 37.07 -13.15 -43.45
CA ARG A 13 38.11 -14.05 -43.97
C ARG A 13 39.54 -13.67 -43.58
N GLU A 14 39.76 -12.47 -43.02
CA GLU A 14 41.11 -11.90 -42.89
C GLU A 14 41.48 -11.50 -41.44
N LEU A 15 40.60 -11.75 -40.46
CA LEU A 15 40.76 -11.23 -39.10
C LEU A 15 41.72 -12.07 -38.24
N THR A 16 42.58 -11.39 -37.48
CA THR A 16 43.35 -11.99 -36.39
C THR A 16 42.45 -12.36 -35.20
N PRO A 17 42.94 -13.14 -34.21
CA PRO A 17 42.10 -13.60 -33.09
C PRO A 17 41.47 -12.48 -32.24
N ILE A 18 42.17 -11.36 -32.04
CA ILE A 18 41.66 -10.21 -31.29
C ILE A 18 40.63 -9.43 -32.12
N GLU A 19 40.94 -9.21 -33.41
CA GLU A 19 40.02 -8.52 -34.32
C GLU A 19 38.75 -9.34 -34.58
N SER A 20 38.82 -10.67 -34.47
CA SER A 20 37.66 -11.56 -34.51
C SER A 20 36.72 -11.32 -33.32
N LEU A 21 37.26 -11.14 -32.11
CA LEU A 21 36.46 -10.84 -30.92
C LEU A 21 35.73 -9.49 -31.07
N ASP A 22 36.43 -8.45 -31.50
CA ASP A 22 35.85 -7.13 -31.73
C ASP A 22 34.83 -7.16 -32.88
N TYR A 23 35.11 -7.92 -33.94
CA TYR A 23 34.20 -8.20 -35.04
C TYR A 23 32.89 -8.86 -34.57
N TYR A 24 32.97 -9.89 -33.72
CA TYR A 24 31.79 -10.56 -33.18
C TYR A 24 31.06 -9.71 -32.14
N GLN A 25 31.77 -8.90 -31.34
CA GLN A 25 31.15 -7.89 -30.48
C GLN A 25 30.35 -6.89 -31.33
N CYS A 26 30.91 -6.42 -32.45
CA CYS A 26 30.21 -5.57 -33.41
C CYS A 26 28.99 -6.26 -34.03
N LEU A 27 29.10 -7.53 -34.46
CA LEU A 27 27.96 -8.28 -35.02
C LEU A 27 26.83 -8.53 -34.02
N ILE A 28 27.20 -8.90 -32.78
CA ILE A 28 26.26 -9.09 -31.66
C ILE A 28 25.57 -7.75 -31.32
N MET A 29 26.29 -6.64 -31.39
CA MET A 29 25.74 -5.29 -31.23
C MET A 29 24.84 -4.85 -32.40
N LEU A 30 25.05 -5.37 -33.61
CA LEU A 30 24.30 -5.00 -34.83
C LEU A 30 22.98 -5.76 -35.02
N ASN A 31 22.69 -6.77 -34.19
CA ASN A 31 21.34 -7.26 -33.84
C ASN A 31 20.28 -7.30 -34.97
N LYS A 32 20.64 -7.81 -36.16
CA LYS A 32 19.69 -7.96 -37.28
C LYS A 32 19.59 -9.37 -37.85
N TYR A 33 20.50 -10.25 -37.49
CA TYR A 33 20.46 -11.63 -37.93
C TYR A 33 20.78 -12.53 -36.76
N THR A 34 19.88 -13.48 -36.55
CA THR A 34 20.14 -14.85 -36.12
C THR A 34 21.46 -15.36 -36.73
N ILE A 35 22.61 -14.90 -36.22
CA ILE A 35 23.78 -15.76 -36.16
C ILE A 35 23.37 -16.79 -35.13
N SER A 36 22.68 -17.80 -35.66
CA SER A 36 21.89 -18.75 -34.91
C SER A 36 22.79 -19.43 -33.88
N GLU A 37 22.19 -19.85 -32.78
CA GLU A 37 22.77 -20.83 -31.85
C GLU A 37 23.42 -22.04 -32.57
N LYS A 38 23.18 -22.25 -33.88
CA LYS A 38 23.82 -23.28 -34.71
C LYS A 38 25.21 -22.93 -35.27
N GLU A 39 25.60 -21.65 -35.39
CA GLU A 39 26.95 -21.28 -35.87
C GLU A 39 27.97 -21.12 -34.72
N LEU A 40 27.50 -20.83 -33.50
CA LEU A 40 28.30 -20.70 -32.30
C LEU A 40 29.11 -21.97 -31.94
N PRO A 41 28.55 -23.19 -32.05
CA PRO A 41 29.27 -24.45 -31.82
C PRO A 41 30.43 -24.69 -32.78
N LYS A 42 30.37 -24.18 -34.01
CA LYS A 42 31.46 -24.26 -35.00
C LYS A 42 32.63 -23.30 -34.71
N LEU A 43 32.44 -22.31 -33.83
CA LEU A 43 33.48 -21.38 -33.37
C LEU A 43 34.16 -21.84 -32.09
N LEU A 44 33.46 -22.64 -31.27
CA LEU A 44 33.99 -23.25 -30.06
C LEU A 44 35.14 -24.24 -30.33
N SER A 45 35.21 -24.80 -31.54
CA SER A 45 36.27 -25.72 -31.96
C SER A 45 37.63 -25.07 -32.20
N ASP A 46 37.72 -23.74 -32.24
CA ASP A 46 38.96 -23.01 -32.56
C ASP A 46 39.72 -22.50 -31.32
N GLY A 47 39.20 -22.73 -30.10
CA GLY A 47 39.92 -22.53 -28.81
C GLY A 47 40.30 -21.09 -28.41
N ARG A 48 40.03 -20.09 -29.26
CA ARG A 48 40.57 -18.72 -29.15
C ARG A 48 39.75 -17.73 -28.30
N ILE A 49 38.48 -18.03 -28.02
CA ILE A 49 37.61 -17.22 -27.14
C ILE A 49 36.99 -18.15 -26.11
N ARG A 50 37.01 -17.73 -24.84
CA ARG A 50 36.40 -18.52 -23.78
C ARG A 50 34.89 -18.57 -23.92
N THR A 51 34.32 -19.77 -23.86
CA THR A 51 32.90 -20.06 -24.02
C THR A 51 32.00 -19.17 -23.14
N ASP A 52 32.41 -18.88 -21.90
CA ASP A 52 31.65 -18.07 -20.95
C ASP A 52 31.49 -16.60 -21.40
N GLU A 53 32.47 -16.03 -22.10
CA GLU A 53 32.43 -14.64 -22.57
C GLU A 53 31.50 -14.46 -23.77
N ILE A 54 31.41 -15.47 -24.65
CA ILE A 54 30.47 -15.47 -25.78
C ILE A 54 29.03 -15.49 -25.28
N TRP A 55 28.72 -16.39 -24.34
CA TRP A 55 27.39 -16.52 -23.77
C TRP A 55 26.98 -15.28 -22.96
N TYR A 56 27.92 -14.62 -22.28
CA TYR A 56 27.71 -13.31 -21.65
C TYR A 56 27.27 -12.24 -22.67
N LEU A 57 28.00 -12.11 -23.79
CA LEU A 57 27.68 -11.12 -24.83
C LEU A 57 26.32 -11.39 -25.47
N LEU A 58 26.00 -12.67 -25.70
CA LEU A 58 24.71 -13.08 -26.25
C LEU A 58 23.55 -12.73 -25.31
N ALA A 59 23.69 -13.00 -24.00
CA ALA A 59 22.69 -12.63 -23.00
C ALA A 59 22.44 -11.12 -22.98
N ARG A 60 23.52 -10.32 -23.03
CA ARG A 60 23.44 -8.85 -23.04
C ARG A 60 22.74 -8.32 -24.29
N ALA A 61 22.97 -8.94 -25.45
CA ALA A 61 22.30 -8.58 -26.70
C ALA A 61 20.81 -8.95 -26.71
N GLN A 62 20.48 -10.18 -26.28
CA GLN A 62 19.10 -10.67 -26.16
C GLN A 62 18.26 -9.77 -25.23
N ARG A 63 18.85 -9.29 -24.14
CA ARG A 63 18.24 -8.31 -23.22
C ARG A 63 18.03 -6.92 -23.84
N LYS A 64 18.99 -6.43 -24.64
CA LYS A 64 18.96 -5.07 -25.22
C LYS A 64 18.12 -4.91 -26.50
N CYS A 65 17.55 -6.00 -27.01
CA CYS A 65 16.77 -5.98 -28.24
C CYS A 65 15.47 -5.16 -28.07
N LYS A 66 15.47 -3.89 -28.54
CA LYS A 66 14.30 -2.98 -28.56
C LYS A 66 13.64 -2.97 -29.95
N LYS A 67 12.36 -3.37 -30.00
CA LYS A 67 11.29 -3.05 -30.97
C LYS A 67 11.63 -2.90 -32.47
N TYR A 68 11.15 -3.86 -33.26
CA TYR A 68 10.50 -3.59 -34.56
C TYR A 68 9.23 -4.44 -34.67
N SER A 69 8.15 -4.01 -34.03
CA SER A 69 6.78 -4.35 -34.42
C SER A 69 5.88 -3.23 -33.90
N ASN A 70 5.19 -2.55 -34.82
CA ASN A 70 4.33 -1.39 -34.56
C ASN A 70 2.93 -1.78 -34.08
N ASN A 71 2.68 -3.05 -33.77
CA ASN A 71 1.37 -3.47 -33.30
C ASN A 71 1.34 -3.56 -31.78
N TYR A 72 0.58 -2.63 -31.18
CA TYR A 72 0.23 -2.56 -29.76
C TYR A 72 -0.42 -3.84 -29.20
N ARG A 73 -0.72 -4.84 -30.04
CA ARG A 73 -1.40 -6.10 -29.71
C ARG A 73 -0.54 -7.36 -29.70
N GLU A 74 0.70 -7.33 -30.18
CA GLU A 74 1.55 -8.54 -30.21
C GLU A 74 2.50 -8.57 -29.02
N ARG A 75 2.13 -9.39 -28.03
CA ARG A 75 3.01 -10.09 -27.07
C ARG A 75 4.45 -9.55 -27.04
N ILE A 76 4.71 -8.61 -26.13
CA ILE A 76 6.03 -8.01 -25.92
C ILE A 76 6.96 -9.05 -25.23
N ASN A 77 7.46 -9.98 -26.05
CA ASN A 77 8.46 -11.05 -25.86
C ASN A 77 8.92 -11.42 -24.43
N ASN A 78 8.25 -12.40 -23.82
CA ASN A 78 8.83 -13.29 -22.80
C ASN A 78 10.01 -14.12 -23.34
N ASP A 79 10.08 -14.31 -24.65
CA ASP A 79 11.05 -15.17 -25.33
C ASP A 79 12.49 -14.64 -25.23
N ASN A 80 12.68 -13.31 -25.28
CA ASN A 80 14.02 -12.71 -25.25
C ASN A 80 14.70 -12.79 -23.87
N TYR A 81 13.96 -12.55 -22.78
CA TYR A 81 14.49 -12.66 -21.42
C TYR A 81 14.74 -14.13 -21.03
N SER A 82 13.90 -15.04 -21.52
CA SER A 82 14.07 -16.48 -21.34
C SER A 82 15.33 -16.99 -22.05
N LYS A 83 15.56 -16.54 -23.30
CA LYS A 83 16.81 -16.79 -24.05
C LYS A 83 18.03 -16.20 -23.33
N ALA A 84 17.93 -14.96 -22.84
CA ALA A 84 19.02 -14.33 -22.09
C ALA A 84 19.36 -15.10 -20.80
N LYS A 85 18.35 -15.55 -20.05
CA LYS A 85 18.52 -16.38 -18.86
C LYS A 85 19.21 -17.71 -19.18
N ARG A 86 18.80 -18.37 -20.27
CA ARG A 86 19.42 -19.61 -20.75
C ARG A 86 20.90 -19.41 -21.10
N SER A 87 21.22 -18.34 -21.82
CA SER A 87 22.60 -17.98 -22.19
C SER A 87 23.47 -17.78 -20.94
N VAL A 88 22.96 -17.09 -19.91
CA VAL A 88 23.67 -16.91 -18.64
C VAL A 88 23.88 -18.23 -17.89
N GLN A 89 22.87 -19.11 -17.85
CA GLN A 89 23.00 -20.41 -17.19
C GLN A 89 24.11 -21.25 -17.81
N ILE A 90 24.21 -21.25 -19.15
CA ILE A 90 25.26 -21.96 -19.88
C ILE A 90 26.63 -21.32 -19.56
N ALA A 91 26.73 -19.99 -19.53
CA ALA A 91 27.97 -19.30 -19.16
C ALA A 91 28.47 -19.66 -17.75
N ILE A 92 27.56 -19.74 -16.78
CA ILE A 92 27.88 -20.10 -15.38
C ILE A 92 28.33 -21.57 -15.27
N GLN A 93 27.69 -22.48 -16.02
CA GLN A 93 28.10 -23.90 -16.05
C GLN A 93 29.53 -24.06 -16.54
N VAL A 94 29.99 -23.20 -17.46
CA VAL A 94 31.35 -23.25 -17.99
C VAL A 94 32.36 -22.56 -17.08
N ASN A 95 31.99 -21.40 -16.49
CA ASN A 95 32.84 -20.71 -15.52
C ASN A 95 32.00 -20.07 -14.40
N PRO A 96 31.88 -20.75 -13.24
CA PRO A 96 31.09 -20.25 -12.11
C PRO A 96 31.62 -18.96 -11.50
N ALA A 97 32.92 -18.65 -11.65
CA ALA A 97 33.58 -17.50 -11.03
C ALA A 97 33.60 -16.24 -11.91
N ASN A 98 32.94 -16.23 -13.08
CA ASN A 98 32.94 -15.06 -13.95
C ASN A 98 32.08 -13.92 -13.40
N GLU A 99 32.70 -12.88 -12.85
CA GLU A 99 32.00 -11.71 -12.31
C GLU A 99 31.05 -11.02 -13.31
N LYS A 100 31.42 -10.94 -14.59
CA LYS A 100 30.58 -10.26 -15.61
C LYS A 100 29.28 -11.04 -15.82
N VAL A 101 29.37 -12.36 -15.85
CA VAL A 101 28.22 -13.27 -16.01
C VAL A 101 27.31 -13.22 -14.79
N ILE A 102 27.87 -13.24 -13.57
CA ILE A 102 27.11 -13.14 -12.31
C ILE A 102 26.36 -11.79 -12.23
N LYS A 103 27.03 -10.70 -12.62
CA LYS A 103 26.40 -9.37 -12.69
C LYS A 103 25.25 -9.36 -13.70
N GLU A 104 25.42 -9.97 -14.88
CA GLU A 104 24.36 -10.05 -15.89
C GLU A 104 23.18 -10.93 -15.43
N GLN A 105 23.45 -12.03 -14.74
CA GLN A 105 22.41 -12.88 -14.11
C GLN A 105 21.54 -12.05 -13.17
N THR A 106 22.18 -11.28 -12.28
CA THR A 106 21.48 -10.42 -11.32
C THR A 106 20.61 -9.38 -12.03
N ILE A 107 21.11 -8.76 -13.09
CA ILE A 107 20.37 -7.77 -13.88
C ILE A 107 19.15 -8.42 -14.57
N ILE A 108 19.33 -9.57 -15.22
CA ILE A 108 18.25 -10.28 -15.92
C ILE A 108 17.17 -10.74 -14.94
N SER A 109 17.54 -11.28 -13.78
CA SER A 109 16.58 -11.69 -12.74
C SER A 109 15.73 -10.51 -12.27
N LYS A 110 16.35 -9.37 -11.95
CA LYS A 110 15.63 -8.14 -11.54
C LYS A 110 14.66 -7.64 -12.61
N LEU A 111 15.04 -7.73 -13.89
CA LEU A 111 14.19 -7.28 -15.00
C LEU A 111 13.01 -8.23 -15.25
N ILE A 112 13.21 -9.54 -15.11
CA ILE A 112 12.15 -10.54 -15.20
C ILE A 112 11.15 -10.32 -14.06
N GLU A 113 11.62 -10.17 -12.82
CA GLU A 113 10.76 -9.88 -11.67
C GLU A 113 9.93 -8.60 -11.89
N ARG A 114 10.57 -7.52 -12.35
CA ARG A 114 9.88 -6.26 -12.67
C ARG A 114 8.78 -6.46 -13.71
N LYS A 115 9.07 -7.19 -14.80
CA LYS A 115 8.08 -7.46 -15.86
C LYS A 115 6.94 -8.37 -15.42
N SER A 116 7.24 -9.39 -14.61
CA SER A 116 6.21 -10.25 -14.04
C SER A 116 5.27 -9.42 -13.17
N ARG A 117 5.81 -8.52 -12.34
CA ARG A 117 5.00 -7.55 -11.59
C ARG A 117 4.17 -6.68 -12.53
N GLU A 118 4.76 -6.03 -13.53
CA GLU A 118 4.04 -5.18 -14.49
C GLU A 118 2.89 -5.92 -15.22
N LYS A 119 3.09 -7.18 -15.62
CA LYS A 119 2.05 -8.00 -16.26
C LYS A 119 0.91 -8.31 -15.29
N ILE A 120 1.25 -8.71 -14.06
CA ILE A 120 0.26 -9.03 -13.03
C ILE A 120 -0.50 -7.77 -12.61
N THR A 121 0.17 -6.62 -12.48
CA THR A 121 -0.45 -5.32 -12.26
C THR A 121 -1.50 -5.02 -13.31
N LEU A 122 -1.18 -5.24 -14.59
CA LEU A 122 -2.11 -4.97 -15.68
C LEU A 122 -3.31 -5.92 -15.64
N GLU A 123 -3.09 -7.21 -15.39
CA GLU A 123 -4.16 -8.21 -15.24
C GLU A 123 -5.05 -7.88 -14.04
N HIS A 124 -4.45 -7.48 -12.90
CA HIS A 124 -5.14 -7.06 -11.68
C HIS A 124 -5.96 -5.78 -11.88
N ASN A 125 -5.42 -4.77 -12.58
CA ASN A 125 -6.15 -3.54 -12.93
C ASN A 125 -7.31 -3.79 -13.91
N ILE A 126 -7.23 -4.83 -14.73
CA ILE A 126 -8.33 -5.24 -15.61
C ILE A 126 -9.39 -5.97 -14.79
N GLU A 127 -9.00 -6.86 -13.88
CA GLU A 127 -9.93 -7.60 -13.03
C GLU A 127 -10.64 -6.69 -12.02
N HIS A 128 -9.93 -5.74 -11.40
CA HIS A 128 -10.51 -4.73 -10.50
C HIS A 128 -11.57 -3.89 -11.21
N ARG A 129 -11.26 -3.34 -12.40
CA ARG A 129 -12.24 -2.58 -13.19
C ARG A 129 -13.45 -3.42 -13.59
N ARG A 130 -13.24 -4.67 -14.02
CA ARG A 130 -14.35 -5.59 -14.31
C ARG A 130 -15.24 -5.83 -13.10
N ARG A 131 -14.66 -6.10 -11.92
CA ARG A 131 -15.44 -6.27 -10.68
C ARG A 131 -16.22 -5.01 -10.31
N ALA A 132 -15.68 -3.83 -10.60
CA ALA A 132 -16.34 -2.56 -10.35
C ALA A 132 -17.46 -2.26 -11.35
N ASP A 133 -17.36 -2.76 -12.58
CA ASP A 133 -18.39 -2.64 -13.64
C ASP A 133 -19.51 -3.70 -13.50
N ASP A 134 -19.20 -4.87 -12.93
CA ASP A 134 -20.14 -5.99 -12.77
C ASP A 134 -21.06 -5.87 -11.53
N CYS A 135 -20.78 -4.93 -10.62
CA CYS A 135 -21.54 -4.75 -9.37
C CYS A 135 -22.64 -3.69 -9.55
N GLU A 136 -23.89 -4.02 -9.21
CA GLU A 136 -25.01 -3.06 -9.26
C GLU A 136 -24.85 -1.90 -8.26
N SER A 137 -24.02 -2.08 -7.22
CA SER A 137 -23.69 -1.03 -6.27
C SER A 137 -22.18 -0.93 -5.96
N TYR A 138 -21.71 0.27 -5.67
CA TYR A 138 -20.32 0.57 -5.32
C TYR A 138 -20.21 0.72 -3.80
N ASN A 139 -19.77 -0.34 -3.14
CA ASN A 139 -19.67 -0.43 -1.70
C ASN A 139 -18.35 0.18 -1.19
N ILE A 140 -18.47 1.14 -0.29
CA ILE A 140 -17.36 1.85 0.35
C ILE A 140 -17.30 1.43 1.82
N LEU A 141 -16.11 1.03 2.26
CA LEU A 141 -15.77 0.90 3.68
C LEU A 141 -14.92 2.10 4.08
N SER A 142 -15.33 2.84 5.10
CA SER A 142 -14.59 3.98 5.66
C SER A 142 -14.27 3.71 7.13
N ILE A 143 -13.03 3.94 7.54
CA ILE A 143 -12.57 3.65 8.91
C ILE A 143 -11.85 4.86 9.48
N ASP A 144 -12.34 5.34 10.61
CA ASP A 144 -11.80 6.51 11.30
C ASP A 144 -10.40 6.22 11.89
N GLY A 145 -9.64 7.30 12.14
CA GLY A 145 -8.44 7.24 12.96
C GLY A 145 -8.76 7.17 14.45
N GLY A 146 -7.90 6.52 15.23
CA GLY A 146 -8.14 6.34 16.67
C GLY A 146 -7.08 5.58 17.46
N GLY A 147 -5.88 5.39 16.92
CA GLY A 147 -4.81 4.66 17.60
C GLY A 147 -5.20 3.22 17.96
N ILE A 148 -4.98 2.81 19.21
CA ILE A 148 -5.26 1.45 19.69
C ILE A 148 -6.76 1.07 19.61
N ARG A 149 -7.65 2.07 19.64
CA ARG A 149 -9.11 1.88 19.55
C ARG A 149 -9.58 1.29 18.22
N GLY A 150 -8.71 1.29 17.20
CA GLY A 150 -8.94 0.61 15.93
C GLY A 150 -9.24 -0.89 16.04
N ILE A 151 -8.91 -1.52 17.17
CA ILE A 151 -9.28 -2.91 17.44
C ILE A 151 -10.79 -3.16 17.33
N MET A 152 -11.63 -2.20 17.73
CA MET A 152 -13.09 -2.36 17.66
C MET A 152 -13.56 -2.50 16.21
N ALA A 153 -13.11 -1.60 15.32
CA ALA A 153 -13.38 -1.69 13.89
C ALA A 153 -12.85 -3.00 13.27
N ALA A 154 -11.67 -3.46 13.70
CA ALA A 154 -11.12 -4.73 13.24
C ALA A 154 -11.97 -5.94 13.69
N ILE A 155 -12.52 -5.91 14.92
CA ILE A 155 -13.43 -6.95 15.43
C ILE A 155 -14.73 -6.96 14.66
N TRP A 156 -15.35 -5.80 14.47
CA TRP A 156 -16.60 -5.68 13.71
C TRP A 156 -16.46 -6.19 12.27
N LEU A 157 -15.35 -5.86 11.60
CA LEU A 157 -15.06 -6.38 10.26
C LEU A 157 -14.83 -7.89 10.27
N ARG A 158 -14.20 -8.44 11.31
CA ARG A 158 -14.04 -9.89 11.47
C ARG A 158 -15.38 -10.58 11.61
N GLU A 159 -16.29 -10.05 12.43
CA GLU A 159 -17.63 -10.62 12.57
C GLU A 159 -18.45 -10.49 11.28
N LEU A 160 -18.29 -9.39 10.55
CA LEU A 160 -18.89 -9.21 9.24
C LEU A 160 -18.42 -10.29 8.25
N GLU A 161 -17.10 -10.51 8.10
CA GLU A 161 -16.56 -11.60 7.27
C GLU A 161 -17.05 -12.98 7.72
N ARG A 162 -17.19 -13.22 9.04
CA ARG A 162 -17.70 -14.48 9.58
C ARG A 162 -19.17 -14.71 9.23
N LYS A 163 -20.01 -13.67 9.24
CA LYS A 163 -21.45 -13.78 8.92
C LYS A 163 -21.70 -13.83 7.42
N THR A 164 -20.96 -13.07 6.62
CA THR A 164 -21.09 -13.04 5.15
C THR A 164 -20.37 -14.19 4.46
N LYS A 165 -19.34 -14.77 5.10
CA LYS A 165 -18.41 -15.74 4.50
C LYS A 165 -17.63 -15.18 3.31
N ARG A 166 -17.50 -13.86 3.24
CA ARG A 166 -16.78 -13.12 2.20
C ARG A 166 -15.68 -12.28 2.82
N THR A 167 -14.61 -12.02 2.07
CA THR A 167 -13.56 -11.11 2.52
C THR A 167 -13.99 -9.66 2.33
N CYS A 168 -13.51 -8.74 3.16
CA CYS A 168 -13.78 -7.32 3.02
C CYS A 168 -13.41 -6.82 1.61
N SER A 169 -12.27 -7.27 1.06
CA SER A 169 -11.82 -6.92 -0.30
C SER A 169 -12.74 -7.40 -1.43
N SER A 170 -13.67 -8.31 -1.13
CA SER A 170 -14.69 -8.78 -2.08
C SER A 170 -16.05 -8.12 -1.86
N MET A 171 -16.29 -7.58 -0.66
CA MET A 171 -17.53 -6.89 -0.29
C MET A 171 -17.46 -5.39 -0.61
N PHE A 172 -16.27 -4.78 -0.59
CA PHE A 172 -16.07 -3.35 -0.75
C PHE A 172 -15.13 -3.05 -1.92
N GLN A 173 -15.59 -2.22 -2.87
CA GLN A 173 -14.80 -1.77 -4.02
C GLN A 173 -13.83 -0.65 -3.63
N MET A 174 -14.16 0.15 -2.60
CA MET A 174 -13.30 1.18 -2.04
C MET A 174 -13.13 1.00 -0.53
N MET A 175 -11.90 1.18 -0.05
CA MET A 175 -11.58 1.23 1.36
C MET A 175 -10.87 2.54 1.69
N ALA A 176 -11.48 3.34 2.55
CA ALA A 176 -10.90 4.57 3.06
C ALA A 176 -10.50 4.41 4.51
N GLY A 177 -9.39 5.03 4.89
CA GLY A 177 -8.90 4.91 6.25
C GLY A 177 -7.97 6.04 6.63
N THR A 178 -8.17 6.63 7.80
CA THR A 178 -7.27 7.63 8.39
C THR A 178 -6.45 6.99 9.50
N SER A 179 -5.13 7.22 9.53
CA SER A 179 -4.26 6.75 10.60
C SER A 179 -4.41 5.24 10.87
N THR A 180 -4.91 4.83 12.04
CA THR A 180 -5.23 3.43 12.37
C THR A 180 -6.19 2.77 11.37
N GLY A 181 -7.20 3.52 10.88
CA GLY A 181 -8.12 3.05 9.85
C GLY A 181 -7.41 2.77 8.54
N ALA A 182 -6.37 3.55 8.20
CA ALA A 182 -5.54 3.32 7.02
C ALA A 182 -4.76 2.00 7.13
N ILE A 183 -4.27 1.65 8.33
CA ILE A 183 -3.59 0.37 8.58
C ILE A 183 -4.55 -0.79 8.32
N ILE A 184 -5.80 -0.67 8.78
CA ILE A 184 -6.84 -1.71 8.57
C ILE A 184 -7.20 -1.81 7.09
N ALA A 185 -7.51 -0.68 6.43
CA ALA A 185 -7.82 -0.63 5.00
C ALA A 185 -6.67 -1.20 4.14
N ALA A 186 -5.43 -0.81 4.43
CA ALA A 186 -4.24 -1.37 3.79
C ALA A 186 -4.10 -2.87 4.05
N GLY A 187 -4.36 -3.34 5.27
CA GLY A 187 -4.33 -4.75 5.65
C GLY A 187 -5.28 -5.62 4.83
N LEU A 188 -6.51 -5.13 4.66
CA LEU A 188 -7.58 -5.79 3.92
C LEU A 188 -7.47 -5.62 2.42
N SER A 189 -6.70 -4.65 1.93
CA SER A 189 -6.56 -4.38 0.50
C SER A 189 -5.19 -4.79 -0.08
N ALA A 190 -4.12 -4.91 0.71
CA ALA A 190 -2.84 -5.36 0.18
C ALA A 190 -2.94 -6.79 -0.38
N PRO A 191 -2.39 -7.10 -1.56
CA PRO A 191 -2.47 -8.44 -2.14
C PRO A 191 -1.53 -9.41 -1.41
N ASN A 192 -1.97 -10.66 -1.26
CA ASN A 192 -1.14 -11.72 -0.73
C ASN A 192 -0.06 -12.12 -1.75
N ILE A 193 1.20 -12.21 -1.31
CA ILE A 193 2.34 -12.51 -2.19
C ILE A 193 2.21 -13.86 -2.93
N ASN A 194 1.53 -14.84 -2.33
CA ASN A 194 1.31 -16.16 -2.91
C ASN A 194 -0.03 -16.25 -3.67
N HIS A 195 -0.99 -15.39 -3.34
CA HIS A 195 -2.33 -15.38 -3.91
C HIS A 195 -2.78 -13.93 -4.16
N LEU A 196 -2.33 -13.34 -5.26
CA LEU A 196 -2.47 -11.90 -5.53
C LEU A 196 -3.92 -11.40 -5.69
N THR A 197 -4.90 -12.30 -5.74
CA THR A 197 -6.34 -11.98 -5.75
C THR A 197 -6.97 -12.01 -4.36
N LYS A 198 -6.22 -12.41 -3.33
CA LYS A 198 -6.65 -12.48 -1.92
C LYS A 198 -5.90 -11.46 -1.07
N PRO A 199 -6.52 -10.94 -0.01
CA PRO A 199 -5.85 -10.01 0.88
C PRO A 199 -4.67 -10.68 1.58
N ALA A 200 -3.61 -9.91 1.82
CA ALA A 200 -2.41 -10.34 2.52
C ALA A 200 -2.73 -10.77 3.95
N HIS A 201 -3.67 -10.05 4.57
CA HIS A 201 -4.09 -10.26 5.96
C HIS A 201 -5.60 -10.46 6.03
N ASP A 202 -6.02 -11.47 6.77
CA ASP A 202 -7.39 -11.60 7.21
C ASP A 202 -7.67 -10.66 8.39
N THR A 203 -8.95 -10.41 8.65
CA THR A 203 -9.40 -9.59 9.78
C THR A 203 -8.91 -10.10 11.14
N SER A 204 -8.71 -11.42 11.30
CA SER A 204 -8.22 -11.99 12.56
C SER A 204 -6.76 -11.61 12.83
N LYS A 205 -5.91 -11.56 11.80
CA LYS A 205 -4.54 -11.04 11.90
C LYS A 205 -4.51 -9.56 12.24
N LEU A 206 -5.47 -8.77 11.77
CA LEU A 206 -5.57 -7.34 12.11
C LEU A 206 -5.97 -7.15 13.57
N VAL A 207 -6.92 -7.93 14.09
CA VAL A 207 -7.21 -7.95 15.54
C VAL A 207 -5.95 -8.35 16.33
N GLN A 208 -5.24 -9.39 15.89
CA GLN A 208 -4.02 -9.84 16.55
C GLN A 208 -2.90 -8.78 16.52
N LEU A 209 -2.80 -8.00 15.44
CA LEU A 209 -1.88 -6.87 15.34
C LEU A 209 -2.14 -5.89 16.48
N TYR A 210 -3.39 -5.52 16.73
CA TYR A 210 -3.70 -4.63 17.86
C TYR A 210 -3.46 -5.30 19.22
N LYS A 211 -3.76 -6.60 19.39
CA LYS A 211 -3.52 -7.34 20.65
C LYS A 211 -2.05 -7.57 21.00
N THR A 212 -1.13 -7.48 20.03
CA THR A 212 0.29 -7.86 20.26
C THR A 212 1.30 -6.79 19.90
N CYS A 213 0.98 -5.93 18.92
CA CYS A 213 1.93 -5.00 18.33
C CYS A 213 1.88 -3.60 18.92
N GLY A 214 0.89 -3.25 19.77
CA GLY A 214 0.82 -1.91 20.37
C GLY A 214 2.09 -1.53 21.14
N LYS A 215 2.68 -2.48 21.89
CA LYS A 215 3.99 -2.30 22.57
C LYS A 215 5.17 -2.07 21.62
N HIS A 216 5.07 -2.53 20.38
CA HIS A 216 6.09 -2.38 19.34
C HIS A 216 5.92 -1.10 18.52
N ILE A 217 4.70 -0.54 18.48
CA ILE A 217 4.39 0.75 17.84
C ILE A 217 4.79 1.92 18.75
N PHE A 218 4.41 1.87 20.02
CA PHE A 218 4.58 2.97 20.97
C PHE A 218 5.89 2.86 21.78
N ILE A 219 7.02 2.78 21.08
CA ILE A 219 8.35 2.70 21.71
C ILE A 219 8.80 4.09 22.16
N LYS A 220 8.85 4.31 23.48
CA LYS A 220 9.40 5.54 24.09
C LYS A 220 10.90 5.62 23.84
N LYS A 221 11.42 6.82 23.55
CA LYS A 221 12.87 7.02 23.40
C LYS A 221 13.60 6.78 24.73
N PRO A 222 14.77 6.12 24.73
CA PRO A 222 15.53 5.89 25.95
C PRO A 222 15.91 7.22 26.62
N ARG A 223 15.90 7.24 27.96
CA ARG A 223 16.33 8.41 28.75
C ARG A 223 17.83 8.62 28.50
N HIS A 224 18.21 9.81 28.03
CA HIS A 224 19.62 10.15 27.90
C HIS A 224 20.19 10.38 29.32
N PRO A 225 21.29 9.71 29.73
CA PRO A 225 21.79 9.75 31.10
C PRO A 225 22.29 11.14 31.57
N LEU A 226 22.45 12.09 30.64
CA LEU A 226 22.99 13.43 30.90
C LEU A 226 21.92 14.54 31.03
N ASN A 227 20.62 14.22 31.05
CA ASN A 227 19.58 15.22 31.28
C ASN A 227 18.39 14.66 32.09
N PRO A 228 18.48 14.63 33.44
CA PRO A 228 17.43 14.13 34.31
C PRO A 228 16.25 15.10 34.48
N CYS A 229 16.40 16.37 34.10
CA CYS A 229 15.33 17.36 34.06
C CYS A 229 14.75 17.50 32.64
N ARG A 230 13.87 16.58 32.25
CA ARG A 230 12.78 16.97 31.35
C ARG A 230 11.54 17.14 32.21
N SER A 231 11.31 18.39 32.62
CA SER A 231 9.96 18.87 32.92
C SER A 231 9.06 18.58 31.73
N SER A 232 7.75 18.65 31.94
CA SER A 232 6.64 18.49 30.97
C SER A 232 6.73 19.31 29.66
N LEU A 233 7.85 19.98 29.36
CA LEU A 233 8.14 20.77 28.15
C LEU A 233 9.17 20.08 27.22
N SER A 234 9.02 18.78 26.90
CA SER A 234 9.84 18.16 25.86
C SER A 234 9.36 18.54 24.45
N LEU A 235 10.10 19.40 23.74
CA LEU A 235 9.88 19.77 22.32
C LEU A 235 10.05 18.61 21.31
N ALA A 236 10.34 17.39 21.77
CA ALA A 236 10.55 16.22 20.92
C ALA A 236 9.33 15.29 20.96
N PRO A 237 8.97 14.64 19.83
CA PRO A 237 7.81 13.75 19.79
C PRO A 237 7.95 12.55 20.74
N LYS A 238 6.80 12.14 21.30
CA LYS A 238 6.64 11.12 22.36
C LYS A 238 7.27 9.78 22.00
N TYR A 239 7.18 9.37 20.73
CA TYR A 239 7.61 8.07 20.26
C TYR A 239 8.66 8.14 19.13
N SER A 240 9.41 7.05 18.93
CA SER A 240 10.21 6.85 17.71
C SER A 240 9.35 6.32 16.57
N SER A 241 9.73 6.63 15.33
CA SER A 241 9.06 6.10 14.14
C SER A 241 9.54 4.69 13.76
N ASP A 242 10.67 4.23 14.30
CA ASP A 242 11.30 2.95 13.92
C ASP A 242 10.40 1.74 14.18
N GLY A 243 9.68 1.74 15.31
CA GLY A 243 8.77 0.65 15.68
C GLY A 243 7.63 0.47 14.66
N LYS A 244 7.02 1.58 14.25
CA LYS A 244 5.98 1.61 13.20
C LYS A 244 6.54 1.18 11.85
N GLN A 245 7.70 1.71 11.47
CA GLN A 245 8.30 1.39 10.18
C GLN A 245 8.59 -0.11 10.08
N ASN A 246 9.23 -0.71 11.08
CA ASN A 246 9.50 -2.14 11.12
C ASN A 246 8.22 -2.98 11.06
N LEU A 247 7.17 -2.54 11.75
CA LEU A 247 5.88 -3.22 11.72
C LEU A 247 5.25 -3.15 10.33
N PHE A 248 5.21 -1.97 9.71
CA PHE A 248 4.62 -1.81 8.38
C PHE A 248 5.44 -2.54 7.31
N GLU A 249 6.77 -2.54 7.40
CA GLU A 249 7.62 -3.34 6.52
C GLU A 249 7.37 -4.84 6.69
N TYR A 250 7.12 -5.31 7.92
CA TYR A 250 6.78 -6.72 8.17
C TYR A 250 5.43 -7.13 7.56
N TYR A 251 4.39 -6.30 7.73
CA TYR A 251 3.04 -6.61 7.24
C TYR A 251 2.86 -6.32 5.74
N PHE A 252 3.45 -5.24 5.23
CA PHE A 252 3.19 -4.72 3.88
C PHE A 252 4.38 -4.82 2.93
N GLY A 253 5.59 -5.12 3.44
CA GLY A 253 6.78 -5.33 2.63
C GLY A 253 7.06 -4.17 1.69
N LYS A 254 7.07 -4.47 0.39
CA LYS A 254 7.29 -3.49 -0.70
C LYS A 254 6.05 -3.33 -1.58
N THR A 255 4.87 -3.62 -1.04
CA THR A 255 3.61 -3.46 -1.74
C THR A 255 3.44 -2.00 -2.13
N LEU A 256 3.17 -1.76 -3.41
CA LEU A 256 2.91 -0.43 -3.94
C LEU A 256 1.42 -0.11 -3.83
N LEU A 257 1.09 1.18 -3.72
CA LEU A 257 -0.29 1.63 -3.53
C LEU A 257 -1.23 1.15 -4.65
N TYR A 258 -0.75 1.16 -5.89
CA TYR A 258 -1.50 0.66 -7.05
C TYR A 258 -1.65 -0.88 -7.04
N GLU A 259 -0.99 -1.63 -6.16
CA GLU A 259 -1.09 -3.09 -6.09
C GLU A 259 -2.27 -3.55 -5.20
N CYS A 260 -2.91 -2.64 -4.45
CA CYS A 260 -4.07 -2.93 -3.61
C CYS A 260 -5.21 -3.66 -4.36
N LEU A 261 -6.05 -4.41 -3.68
CA LEU A 261 -7.14 -5.19 -4.28
C LEU A 261 -8.38 -4.34 -4.56
N THR A 262 -8.53 -3.26 -3.81
CA THR A 262 -9.63 -2.30 -3.86
C THR A 262 -9.09 -0.94 -4.24
N ASP A 263 -9.99 -0.01 -4.59
CA ASP A 263 -9.66 1.39 -4.48
C ASP A 263 -9.35 1.71 -3.01
N ILE A 264 -8.41 2.63 -2.81
CA ILE A 264 -7.97 3.04 -1.49
C ILE A 264 -7.95 4.56 -1.41
N VAL A 265 -8.40 5.11 -0.29
CA VAL A 265 -8.39 6.56 -0.03
C VAL A 265 -7.81 6.79 1.35
N ILE A 266 -6.59 7.33 1.40
CA ILE A 266 -5.88 7.59 2.66
C ILE A 266 -5.55 9.07 2.76
N PRO A 267 -6.20 9.83 3.64
CA PRO A 267 -5.87 11.23 3.84
C PRO A 267 -4.56 11.41 4.60
N VAL A 268 -3.85 12.46 4.22
CA VAL A 268 -2.65 12.98 4.87
C VAL A 268 -2.64 14.50 4.78
N VAL A 269 -2.00 15.16 5.73
CA VAL A 269 -1.74 16.59 5.61
C VAL A 269 -0.34 16.78 5.04
N ARG A 270 -0.27 17.42 3.88
CA ARG A 270 0.97 17.68 3.18
C ARG A 270 1.48 19.08 3.51
N SER A 271 2.76 19.19 3.88
CA SER A 271 3.36 20.48 4.24
C SER A 271 3.34 21.44 3.05
N GLY A 272 2.77 22.62 3.26
CA GLY A 272 2.64 23.67 2.24
C GLY A 272 1.35 23.61 1.43
N ASP A 273 0.52 22.57 1.62
CA ASP A 273 -0.79 22.49 0.99
C ASP A 273 -1.86 23.17 1.89
N THR A 274 -2.89 23.74 1.26
CA THR A 274 -4.02 24.38 1.96
C THR A 274 -5.22 23.45 2.15
N TYR A 275 -5.13 22.21 1.67
CA TYR A 275 -6.19 21.21 1.70
C TYR A 275 -5.60 19.82 1.99
N THR A 276 -6.45 18.88 2.40
CA THR A 276 -6.05 17.50 2.69
C THR A 276 -5.62 16.78 1.42
N HIS A 277 -4.41 16.22 1.42
CA HIS A 277 -3.95 15.39 0.32
C HIS A 277 -4.48 13.96 0.51
N LEU A 278 -4.94 13.34 -0.58
CA LEU A 278 -5.46 11.98 -0.56
C LEU A 278 -4.52 11.09 -1.35
N PHE A 279 -3.93 10.10 -0.69
CA PHE A 279 -3.31 9.00 -1.41
C PHE A 279 -4.39 8.10 -1.96
N THR A 280 -4.40 7.94 -3.29
CA THR A 280 -5.32 7.04 -3.98
C THR A 280 -4.59 6.02 -4.83
N ARG A 281 -5.27 4.91 -5.13
CA ARG A 281 -4.78 3.87 -6.04
C ARG A 281 -4.31 4.44 -7.40
N ASN A 282 -5.00 5.47 -7.88
CA ASN A 282 -4.82 6.07 -9.19
C ASN A 282 -3.91 7.30 -9.19
N ASP A 283 -3.26 7.62 -8.07
CA ASP A 283 -2.32 8.74 -8.05
C ASP A 283 -1.17 8.51 -9.02
N ASP A 284 -0.76 9.58 -9.71
CA ASP A 284 0.34 9.60 -10.70
C ASP A 284 1.69 9.11 -10.13
N LEU A 285 1.78 9.00 -8.80
CA LEU A 285 2.88 8.38 -8.09
C LEU A 285 2.77 6.85 -8.14
N TYR A 286 2.87 6.27 -9.34
CA TYR A 286 2.93 4.81 -9.62
C TYR A 286 4.09 4.06 -8.93
N SER A 287 4.76 4.67 -7.96
CA SER A 287 5.88 4.12 -7.21
C SER A 287 5.80 4.31 -5.70
N THR A 288 4.70 4.87 -5.17
CA THR A 288 4.56 5.05 -3.72
C THR A 288 4.35 3.71 -3.02
N CYS A 289 5.22 3.40 -2.07
CA CYS A 289 5.10 2.23 -1.21
C CYS A 289 3.97 2.43 -0.20
N LEU A 290 3.18 1.38 0.04
CA LEU A 290 2.12 1.40 1.05
C LEU A 290 2.68 1.70 2.45
N VAL A 291 3.90 1.25 2.74
CA VAL A 291 4.62 1.59 3.97
C VAL A 291 4.80 3.10 4.12
N ASP A 292 5.20 3.81 3.06
CA ASP A 292 5.38 5.27 3.11
C ASP A 292 4.06 6.00 3.35
N VAL A 293 2.99 5.55 2.70
CA VAL A 293 1.63 6.09 2.90
C VAL A 293 1.19 5.92 4.35
N LEU A 294 1.39 4.72 4.92
CA LEU A 294 1.03 4.43 6.30
C LEU A 294 1.91 5.20 7.30
N MET A 295 3.19 5.39 7.01
CA MET A 295 4.07 6.22 7.83
C MET A 295 3.62 7.68 7.83
N ALA A 296 3.16 8.21 6.69
CA ALA A 296 2.63 9.56 6.56
C ALA A 296 1.30 9.75 7.31
N THR A 297 0.29 8.91 7.05
CA THR A 297 -1.04 9.05 7.64
C THR A 297 -1.07 8.75 9.15
N THR A 298 -0.05 8.08 9.70
CA THR A 298 0.05 7.82 11.16
C THR A 298 1.03 8.75 11.87
N ALA A 299 1.57 9.78 11.20
CA ALA A 299 2.52 10.73 11.76
C ALA A 299 1.81 11.79 12.62
N ALA A 300 1.13 11.35 13.67
CA ALA A 300 0.32 12.21 14.53
C ALA A 300 1.21 13.27 15.21
N PRO A 301 0.85 14.58 15.14
CA PRO A 301 1.58 15.63 15.85
C PRO A 301 1.71 15.30 17.34
N THR A 302 2.80 15.75 17.97
CA THR A 302 3.23 15.44 19.36
C THR A 302 3.60 13.96 19.61
N TYR A 303 3.00 13.01 18.89
CA TYR A 303 3.26 11.58 18.99
C TYR A 303 4.47 11.13 18.17
N PHE A 304 4.51 11.47 16.88
CA PHE A 304 5.52 11.02 15.93
C PHE A 304 6.12 12.19 15.15
N LYS A 305 7.28 11.98 14.53
CA LYS A 305 7.85 12.94 13.59
C LYS A 305 7.05 12.92 12.27
N PRO A 306 6.93 14.06 11.56
CA PRO A 306 6.46 14.08 10.18
C PRO A 306 7.24 13.08 9.31
N HIS A 307 6.56 12.41 8.38
CA HIS A 307 7.19 11.50 7.43
C HIS A 307 7.61 12.26 6.18
N CYS A 308 8.87 12.12 5.76
CA CYS A 308 9.37 12.78 4.56
C CYS A 308 9.34 11.79 3.38
N LEU A 309 8.52 12.09 2.38
CA LEU A 309 8.43 11.33 1.14
C LEU A 309 8.73 12.27 -0.04
N ASN A 310 9.75 11.92 -0.83
CA ASN A 310 10.22 12.71 -1.98
C ASN A 310 10.52 14.19 -1.65
N GLY A 311 11.08 14.44 -0.45
CA GLY A 311 11.42 15.80 0.00
C GLY A 311 10.26 16.61 0.54
N ILE A 312 9.05 16.02 0.63
CA ILE A 312 7.85 16.65 1.16
C ILE A 312 7.51 16.00 2.50
N ASN A 313 7.24 16.82 3.51
CA ASN A 313 6.84 16.34 4.84
C ASN A 313 5.32 16.16 4.92
N TYR A 314 4.90 15.03 5.46
CA TYR A 314 3.51 14.68 5.70
C TYR A 314 3.27 14.45 7.19
N ILE A 315 2.09 14.84 7.66
CA ILE A 315 1.59 14.53 9.01
C ILE A 315 0.25 13.79 8.91
N ASP A 316 -0.19 13.24 10.05
CA ASP A 316 -1.40 12.42 10.15
C ASP A 316 -2.62 13.11 9.54
N GLY A 317 -3.38 12.34 8.74
CA GLY A 317 -4.59 12.81 8.09
C GLY A 317 -5.67 13.23 9.07
N GLY A 318 -5.66 12.68 10.29
CA GLY A 318 -6.60 12.98 11.36
C GLY A 318 -6.64 14.45 11.73
N VAL A 319 -5.55 15.19 11.54
CA VAL A 319 -5.48 16.64 11.79
C VAL A 319 -6.52 17.41 10.96
N GLN A 320 -6.80 16.98 9.73
CA GLN A 320 -7.76 17.65 8.84
C GLN A 320 -8.98 16.79 8.50
N MET A 321 -8.87 15.46 8.59
CA MET A 321 -9.94 14.53 8.23
C MET A 321 -9.80 13.20 8.95
N ASN A 322 -10.25 13.15 10.21
CA ASN A 322 -10.23 11.91 10.98
C ASN A 322 -11.27 10.88 10.51
N ASN A 323 -12.43 11.33 10.04
CA ASN A 323 -13.44 10.50 9.36
C ASN A 323 -13.31 10.68 7.84
N PRO A 324 -12.74 9.71 7.09
CA PRO A 324 -12.48 9.86 5.65
C PRO A 324 -13.71 9.60 4.77
N THR A 325 -14.90 9.42 5.36
CA THR A 325 -16.11 8.99 4.65
C THR A 325 -16.50 9.95 3.53
N MET A 326 -16.51 11.26 3.79
CA MET A 326 -16.86 12.26 2.76
C MET A 326 -15.88 12.24 1.59
N ALA A 327 -14.59 12.06 1.86
CA ALA A 327 -13.58 12.00 0.81
C ALA A 327 -13.71 10.72 -0.03
N ALA A 328 -14.02 9.59 0.59
CA ALA A 328 -14.30 8.34 -0.10
C ALA A 328 -15.53 8.47 -1.00
N TYR A 329 -16.63 8.99 -0.45
CA TYR A 329 -17.86 9.27 -1.20
C TYR A 329 -17.59 10.19 -2.40
N THR A 330 -16.90 11.31 -2.17
CA THR A 330 -16.55 12.26 -3.24
C THR A 330 -15.69 11.61 -4.31
N LYS A 331 -14.74 10.74 -3.94
CA LYS A 331 -13.92 9.98 -4.89
C LYS A 331 -14.74 9.00 -5.73
N ALA A 332 -15.74 8.34 -5.14
CA ALA A 332 -16.64 7.49 -5.92
C ALA A 332 -17.45 8.30 -6.96
N ILE A 333 -17.94 9.49 -6.57
CA ILE A 333 -18.57 10.41 -7.53
C ILE A 333 -17.60 10.85 -8.64
N GLU A 334 -16.34 11.19 -8.30
CA GLU A 334 -15.30 11.51 -9.27
C GLU A 334 -14.98 10.35 -10.22
N TYR A 335 -15.12 9.11 -9.75
CA TYR A 335 -14.97 7.90 -10.55
C TYR A 335 -16.18 7.61 -11.45
N GLY A 336 -17.26 8.39 -11.33
CA GLY A 336 -18.43 8.35 -12.21
C GLY A 336 -19.62 7.57 -11.66
N TYR A 337 -19.57 7.09 -10.42
CA TYR A 337 -20.71 6.42 -9.78
C TYR A 337 -21.79 7.42 -9.39
N LYS A 338 -23.05 7.05 -9.57
CA LYS A 338 -24.19 7.87 -9.12
C LYS A 338 -24.41 7.69 -7.62
N LYS A 339 -25.02 8.68 -6.98
CA LYS A 339 -25.34 8.63 -5.54
C LYS A 339 -26.14 7.38 -5.16
N GLU A 340 -27.08 6.97 -6.00
CA GLU A 340 -27.99 5.84 -5.74
C GLU A 340 -27.27 4.48 -5.84
N GLU A 341 -26.16 4.44 -6.55
CA GLU A 341 -25.31 3.27 -6.73
C GLU A 341 -24.32 3.12 -5.56
N ILE A 342 -24.11 4.17 -4.75
CA ILE A 342 -23.09 4.16 -3.69
C ILE A 342 -23.70 3.70 -2.36
N PHE A 343 -23.04 2.73 -1.74
CA PHE A 343 -23.28 2.31 -0.38
C PHE A 343 -22.05 2.58 0.49
N VAL A 344 -22.24 3.00 1.73
CA VAL A 344 -21.16 3.37 2.64
C VAL A 344 -21.37 2.73 4.01
N LEU A 345 -20.38 1.94 4.44
CA LEU A 345 -20.19 1.54 5.84
C LEU A 345 -19.05 2.35 6.45
N SER A 346 -19.36 3.19 7.41
CA SER A 346 -18.44 4.05 8.16
C SER A 346 -18.24 3.54 9.58
N LEU A 347 -17.00 3.24 9.95
CA LEU A 347 -16.63 2.68 11.25
C LEU A 347 -15.84 3.70 12.05
N GLY A 348 -16.44 4.18 13.13
CA GLY A 348 -15.76 4.98 14.14
C GLY A 348 -14.89 4.13 15.06
N THR A 349 -13.99 4.77 15.80
CA THR A 349 -13.15 4.13 16.82
C THR A 349 -13.60 4.46 18.24
N GLY A 350 -14.88 4.83 18.38
CA GLY A 350 -15.46 5.31 19.63
C GLY A 350 -15.00 6.71 20.02
N ASP A 351 -15.83 7.35 20.82
CA ASP A 351 -15.57 8.70 21.31
C ASP A 351 -16.09 8.89 22.75
N TYR A 352 -15.61 9.92 23.43
CA TYR A 352 -16.03 10.30 24.77
C TYR A 352 -16.47 11.77 24.74
N ILE A 353 -17.76 12.00 25.03
CA ILE A 353 -18.28 13.36 25.20
C ILE A 353 -17.71 13.89 26.51
N GLU A 354 -16.67 14.71 26.38
CA GLU A 354 -16.15 15.46 27.50
C GLU A 354 -17.15 16.57 27.86
N ASP A 355 -17.42 16.76 29.16
CA ASP A 355 -18.19 17.90 29.63
C ASP A 355 -17.54 19.16 29.04
N SER A 356 -18.27 19.76 28.09
CA SER A 356 -17.76 20.73 27.14
C SER A 356 -16.87 21.75 27.82
N LEU A 357 -15.71 22.07 27.20
CA LEU A 357 -14.87 23.22 27.54
C LEU A 357 -15.74 24.32 28.15
N VAL A 358 -15.67 24.51 29.47
CA VAL A 358 -16.43 25.55 30.15
C VAL A 358 -15.78 26.88 29.78
N ALA A 359 -15.97 27.30 28.52
CA ALA A 359 -15.33 28.45 27.90
C ALA A 359 -15.69 29.74 28.65
N ASN A 360 -16.82 29.71 29.37
CA ASN A 360 -17.28 30.80 30.21
C ASN A 360 -16.44 31.02 31.47
N GLU A 361 -15.69 30.02 31.95
CA GLU A 361 -14.93 30.15 33.20
C GLU A 361 -13.48 30.65 32.94
N HIS A 362 -12.86 30.27 31.82
CA HIS A 362 -11.44 30.59 31.55
C HIS A 362 -11.10 30.85 30.06
N PRO A 363 -11.52 31.99 29.46
CA PRO A 363 -11.30 32.29 28.03
C PRO A 363 -9.87 32.75 27.67
N HIS A 364 -8.90 32.62 28.56
CA HIS A 364 -7.57 33.21 28.39
C HIS A 364 -6.57 32.22 27.75
N ILE A 365 -5.60 32.72 26.98
CA ILE A 365 -4.69 31.88 26.18
C ILE A 365 -3.91 30.83 27.00
N ILE A 366 -3.59 31.12 28.26
CA ILE A 366 -2.90 30.18 29.15
C ILE A 366 -3.78 28.96 29.46
N TYR A 367 -5.11 29.12 29.54
CA TYR A 367 -6.04 28.00 29.71
C TYR A 367 -5.96 27.04 28.52
N TYR A 368 -6.08 27.56 27.30
CA TYR A 368 -5.97 26.76 26.08
C TYR A 368 -4.57 26.13 25.91
N MET A 369 -3.50 26.82 26.31
CA MET A 369 -2.15 26.23 26.31
C MET A 369 -2.00 25.10 27.34
N ARG A 370 -2.58 25.26 28.54
CA ARG A 370 -2.56 24.23 29.59
C ARG A 370 -3.43 23.02 29.25
N HIS A 371 -4.52 23.24 28.52
CA HIS A 371 -5.49 22.22 28.11
C HIS A 371 -5.39 21.92 26.61
N HIS A 372 -4.21 22.08 26.01
CA HIS A 372 -4.02 21.92 24.57
C HIS A 372 -4.44 20.54 24.06
N ASP A 373 -4.26 19.49 24.87
CA ASP A 373 -4.70 18.13 24.55
C ASP A 373 -6.23 18.05 24.40
N HIS A 374 -7.00 18.75 25.25
CA HIS A 374 -8.45 18.86 25.15
C HIS A 374 -8.89 19.63 23.91
N VAL A 375 -8.18 20.72 23.57
CA VAL A 375 -8.48 21.50 22.35
C VAL A 375 -8.26 20.67 21.10
N VAL A 376 -7.13 19.94 21.04
CA VAL A 376 -6.84 19.03 19.93
C VAL A 376 -7.92 17.96 19.83
N LYS A 377 -8.30 17.36 20.96
CA LYS A 377 -9.36 16.35 21.02
C LYS A 377 -10.70 16.88 20.50
N VAL A 378 -11.20 18.00 21.04
CA VAL A 378 -12.45 18.64 20.59
C VAL A 378 -12.42 18.94 19.08
N LEU A 379 -11.30 19.43 18.55
CA LEU A 379 -11.16 19.70 17.12
C LEU A 379 -11.23 18.43 16.28
N LEU A 380 -10.54 17.36 16.68
CA LEU A 380 -10.57 16.07 16.00
C LEU A 380 -11.97 15.42 16.03
N ASP A 381 -12.60 15.41 17.21
CA ASP A 381 -13.92 14.81 17.43
C ASP A 381 -15.00 15.58 16.66
N SER A 382 -14.92 16.91 16.61
CA SER A 382 -15.86 17.74 15.84
C SER A 382 -15.87 17.39 14.34
N GLN A 383 -14.70 17.05 13.77
CA GLN A 383 -14.62 16.68 12.36
C GLN A 383 -15.35 15.37 12.08
N GLN A 384 -15.24 14.39 12.99
CA GLN A 384 -15.88 13.09 12.80
C GLN A 384 -17.40 13.20 12.78
N HIS A 385 -17.97 13.98 13.71
CA HIS A 385 -19.42 14.20 13.81
C HIS A 385 -19.97 15.08 12.69
N ASN A 386 -19.22 16.11 12.28
CA ASN A 386 -19.63 16.95 11.16
C ASN A 386 -19.72 16.14 9.86
N VAL A 387 -18.76 15.25 9.60
CA VAL A 387 -18.82 14.35 8.43
C VAL A 387 -20.01 13.41 8.52
N ASP A 388 -20.27 12.80 9.69
CA ASP A 388 -21.42 11.92 9.87
C ASP A 388 -22.76 12.63 9.62
N TYR A 389 -22.91 13.85 10.15
CA TYR A 389 -24.09 14.69 9.90
C TYR A 389 -24.25 15.06 8.41
N GLN A 390 -23.15 15.40 7.72
CA GLN A 390 -23.22 15.68 6.29
C GLN A 390 -23.62 14.44 5.49
N MET A 391 -23.06 13.27 5.82
CA MET A 391 -23.37 12.02 5.13
C MET A 391 -24.83 11.58 5.35
N SER A 392 -25.40 11.79 6.54
CA SER A 392 -26.82 11.47 6.80
C SER A 392 -27.81 12.36 6.04
N ILE A 393 -27.41 13.58 5.66
CA ILE A 393 -28.19 14.43 4.76
C ILE A 393 -28.01 14.00 3.30
N LEU A 394 -26.78 13.65 2.92
CA LEU A 394 -26.44 13.35 1.54
C LEU A 394 -26.87 11.96 1.10
N MET A 395 -27.02 10.98 1.99
CA MET A 395 -27.31 9.59 1.65
C MET A 395 -28.57 9.08 2.34
N ASP A 396 -29.25 8.14 1.69
CA ASP A 396 -30.43 7.50 2.28
C ASP A 396 -30.04 6.57 3.44
N ASP A 397 -30.93 6.40 4.41
CA ASP A 397 -30.73 5.54 5.60
C ASP A 397 -30.38 4.08 5.25
N ASN A 398 -30.78 3.63 4.06
CA ASN A 398 -30.48 2.29 3.54
C ASN A 398 -29.11 2.17 2.87
N ASN A 399 -28.47 3.30 2.55
CA ASN A 399 -27.19 3.36 1.85
C ASN A 399 -26.04 3.90 2.69
N TYR A 400 -26.31 4.49 3.87
CA TYR A 400 -25.27 4.96 4.80
C TYR A 400 -25.41 4.33 6.19
N TYR A 401 -24.35 3.66 6.64
CA TYR A 401 -24.28 2.97 7.92
C TYR A 401 -23.10 3.52 8.71
N ARG A 402 -23.37 4.17 9.84
CA ARG A 402 -22.36 4.62 10.79
C ARG A 402 -22.38 3.75 12.02
N TRP A 403 -21.24 3.13 12.33
CA TRP A 403 -21.01 2.40 13.57
C TRP A 403 -20.10 3.24 14.46
N GLN A 404 -20.61 3.64 15.63
CA GLN A 404 -19.89 4.49 16.57
C GLN A 404 -20.33 4.17 17.98
N VAL A 405 -19.35 4.13 18.89
CA VAL A 405 -19.57 3.88 20.32
C VAL A 405 -19.25 5.14 21.11
N TRP A 406 -20.01 5.36 22.18
CA TRP A 406 -19.75 6.42 23.15
C TRP A 406 -19.22 5.80 24.45
N PHE A 407 -18.01 6.14 24.83
CA PHE A 407 -17.40 5.65 26.05
C PHE A 407 -17.94 6.40 27.28
N GLU A 408 -17.98 5.71 28.42
CA GLU A 408 -18.26 6.33 29.72
C GLU A 408 -17.06 7.14 30.26
N GLU A 409 -15.84 6.82 29.80
CA GLU A 409 -14.61 7.50 30.19
C GLU A 409 -13.66 7.65 29.00
N SER A 410 -12.79 8.67 29.06
CA SER A 410 -11.84 8.94 27.98
C SER A 410 -10.76 7.85 27.89
N ILE A 411 -10.70 7.15 26.75
CA ILE A 411 -9.63 6.20 26.43
C ILE A 411 -8.61 6.87 25.50
N GLU A 412 -7.37 7.04 25.97
CA GLU A 412 -6.26 7.63 25.21
C GLU A 412 -5.88 6.78 23.98
N LEU A 413 -5.51 7.45 22.88
CA LEU A 413 -5.19 6.82 21.59
C LEU A 413 -3.96 5.88 21.64
N ASP A 414 -3.03 6.13 22.55
CA ASP A 414 -1.75 5.43 22.67
C ASP A 414 -1.60 4.62 23.97
N ARG A 415 -2.65 4.54 24.80
CA ARG A 415 -2.61 3.76 26.05
C ARG A 415 -2.74 2.27 25.75
N TYR A 416 -1.58 1.65 25.52
CA TYR A 416 -1.49 0.21 25.33
C TYR A 416 -1.22 -0.52 26.64
N GLU A 417 -2.28 -0.98 27.29
CA GLU A 417 -2.24 -1.86 28.46
C GLU A 417 -3.19 -3.04 28.22
N PRO A 418 -2.83 -4.30 28.58
CA PRO A 418 -3.65 -5.47 28.26
C PRO A 418 -5.12 -5.31 28.67
N HIS A 419 -5.39 -4.80 29.86
CA HIS A 419 -6.76 -4.60 30.35
C HIS A 419 -7.54 -3.54 29.56
N ILE A 420 -6.89 -2.54 28.97
CA ILE A 420 -7.55 -1.55 28.09
C ILE A 420 -7.89 -2.18 26.75
N VAL A 421 -7.00 -3.03 26.23
CA VAL A 421 -7.27 -3.79 25.01
C VAL A 421 -8.47 -4.71 25.25
N ASP A 422 -8.47 -5.48 26.35
CA ASP A 422 -9.59 -6.35 26.73
C ASP A 422 -10.90 -5.55 26.87
N LYS A 423 -10.88 -4.39 27.54
CA LYS A 423 -12.04 -3.49 27.65
C LYS A 423 -12.58 -3.04 26.28
N LEU A 424 -11.70 -2.70 25.34
CA LEU A 424 -12.10 -2.31 23.98
C LEU A 424 -12.68 -3.50 23.20
N GLU A 425 -12.21 -4.73 23.45
CA GLU A 425 -12.81 -5.92 22.86
C GLU A 425 -14.22 -6.16 23.40
N ASP A 426 -14.40 -6.07 24.71
CA ASP A 426 -15.71 -6.25 25.35
C ASP A 426 -16.73 -5.25 24.80
N ILE A 427 -16.36 -3.97 24.74
CA ILE A 427 -17.18 -2.90 24.13
C ILE A 427 -17.52 -3.21 22.67
N ALA A 428 -16.56 -3.73 21.89
CA ALA A 428 -16.81 -4.05 20.48
C ALA A 428 -17.83 -5.18 20.31
N TYR A 429 -17.76 -6.22 21.15
CA TYR A 429 -18.72 -7.32 21.12
C TYR A 429 -20.09 -6.90 21.64
N GLU A 430 -20.14 -6.13 22.72
CA GLU A 430 -21.39 -5.58 23.25
C GLU A 430 -22.15 -4.79 22.17
N TYR A 431 -21.45 -3.86 21.50
CA TYR A 431 -22.03 -3.10 20.39
C TYR A 431 -22.50 -4.00 19.23
N TRP A 432 -21.75 -5.06 18.92
CA TRP A 432 -22.15 -6.02 17.89
C TRP A 432 -23.42 -6.78 18.26
N GLU A 433 -23.52 -7.24 19.51
CA GLU A 433 -24.68 -7.96 20.04
C GLU A 433 -25.93 -7.07 20.07
N GLU A 434 -25.79 -5.81 20.50
CA GLU A 434 -26.87 -4.82 20.44
C GLU A 434 -27.42 -4.65 19.02
N MET A 435 -26.54 -4.55 18.03
CA MET A 435 -26.94 -4.46 16.62
C MET A 435 -27.63 -5.72 16.09
N GLU A 436 -27.29 -6.91 16.60
CA GLU A 436 -27.94 -8.17 16.22
C GLU A 436 -29.36 -8.27 16.77
N VAL A 437 -29.60 -7.77 17.98
CA VAL A 437 -30.89 -7.86 18.67
C VAL A 437 -31.85 -6.73 18.30
N HIS A 438 -31.34 -5.60 17.77
CA HIS A 438 -32.16 -4.43 17.47
C HIS A 438 -33.28 -4.70 16.45
N ASP A 439 -34.52 -4.35 16.84
CA ASP A 439 -35.76 -4.57 16.06
C ASP A 439 -35.73 -4.05 14.62
N ASN A 440 -34.92 -3.02 14.37
CA ASN A 440 -34.80 -2.37 13.08
C ASN A 440 -34.10 -3.26 12.05
N ASN A 441 -33.56 -4.44 12.42
CA ASN A 441 -32.92 -5.42 11.53
C ASN A 441 -31.83 -4.83 10.61
N ARG A 442 -31.19 -3.74 11.04
CA ARG A 442 -30.25 -2.97 10.22
C ARG A 442 -29.00 -3.80 9.88
N LEU A 443 -28.45 -4.51 10.86
CA LEU A 443 -27.32 -5.43 10.63
C LEU A 443 -27.68 -6.60 9.71
N ASN A 444 -28.88 -7.18 9.85
CA ASN A 444 -29.33 -8.25 8.96
C ASN A 444 -29.47 -7.76 7.51
N ARG A 445 -30.02 -6.57 7.27
CA ARG A 445 -30.06 -5.95 5.94
C ARG A 445 -28.66 -5.75 5.35
N LEU A 446 -27.73 -5.25 6.16
CA LEU A 446 -26.33 -5.10 5.75
C LEU A 446 -25.72 -6.45 5.33
N ILE A 447 -25.88 -7.48 6.16
CA ILE A 447 -25.34 -8.83 5.89
C ILE A 447 -25.94 -9.40 4.61
N THR A 448 -27.25 -9.27 4.39
CA THR A 448 -27.92 -9.74 3.17
C THR A 448 -27.39 -8.99 1.94
N ARG A 449 -27.33 -7.66 1.99
CA ARG A 449 -26.77 -6.84 0.90
C ARG A 449 -25.36 -7.30 0.52
N LEU A 450 -24.49 -7.44 1.52
CA LEU A 450 -23.10 -7.85 1.30
C LEU A 450 -22.94 -9.35 1.00
N LYS A 451 -24.01 -10.15 0.95
CA LYS A 451 -23.98 -11.56 0.51
C LYS A 451 -24.43 -11.74 -0.93
N ASP A 452 -25.41 -10.95 -1.36
CA ASP A 452 -26.18 -11.20 -2.59
C ASP A 452 -25.57 -10.51 -3.83
N GLU A 453 -24.60 -9.60 -3.66
CA GLU A 453 -23.76 -9.00 -4.71
C GLU A 453 -22.44 -9.74 -4.91
#